data_AF-F7JVR5-F1
#
_entry.id   AF-F7JVR5-F1
#
_cell.length_a   1.000
_cell.length_b   1.000
_cell.length_c   1.000
_cell.angle_alpha   90.00
_cell.angle_beta   90.00
_cell.angle_gamma   90.00
#
_symmetry.space_group_name_H-M   'P 1'
#
loop_
_entity.id
_entity.type
_entity.pdbx_description
1 polymer ?
#
loop_
_entity_poly.entity_id
_entity_poly.type
_entity_poly.pdbx_seq_one_letter_code
_entity_poly.pdbx_strand_id
1 'polypeptide(L)'
;MLETYYATKNQITRIRQKSADLRHIVQTALERARKKYALQMRQLSDTEDRDKYKVYGELIHTYGYNLEPGAKVLEALNYYNNEMVKIPLDTTKTPLENAQRYFEKYNKQKRTFEALSALTEETKEDITYLESVSTALDIALSEEDLAEIKEELIHSGYMRRKFTKKK
;
A
#
# COMPACT_ATOMS: atom_id res chain seq x y z
N MET A 1 -11.64 43.03 -26.93
CA MET A 1 -12.13 41.72 -26.45
C MET A 1 -11.46 40.53 -27.12
N LEU A 2 -11.20 40.53 -28.44
CA LEU A 2 -10.46 39.44 -29.11
C LEU A 2 -8.97 39.40 -28.73
N GLU A 3 -8.28 40.54 -28.63
CA GLU A 3 -6.85 40.57 -28.28
C GLU A 3 -6.54 40.03 -26.87
N THR A 4 -7.37 40.39 -25.89
CA THR A 4 -7.26 39.88 -24.51
C THR A 4 -7.52 38.37 -24.46
N TYR A 5 -8.50 37.88 -25.21
CA TYR A 5 -8.81 36.45 -25.30
C TYR A 5 -7.65 35.64 -25.91
N TYR A 6 -7.05 36.11 -27.01
CA TYR A 6 -5.91 35.45 -27.64
C TYR A 6 -4.63 35.55 -26.79
N ALA A 7 -4.41 36.66 -26.08
CA ALA A 7 -3.27 36.83 -25.18
C ALA A 7 -3.30 35.81 -24.03
N THR A 8 -4.45 35.65 -23.35
CA THR A 8 -4.63 34.66 -22.27
C THR A 8 -4.49 33.22 -22.80
N LYS A 9 -5.04 32.93 -23.98
CA LYS A 9 -4.92 31.60 -24.60
C LYS A 9 -3.47 31.24 -24.96
N ASN A 10 -2.70 32.20 -25.47
CA ASN A 10 -1.29 32.02 -25.77
C ASN A 10 -0.44 31.83 -24.51
N GLN A 11 -0.73 32.56 -23.43
CA GLN A 11 -0.07 32.38 -22.14
C GLN A 11 -0.29 30.95 -21.59
N ILE A 12 -1.54 30.49 -21.52
CA ILE A 12 -1.87 29.14 -21.03
C ILE A 12 -1.16 28.06 -21.87
N THR A 13 -1.13 28.23 -23.19
CA THR A 13 -0.47 27.26 -24.09
C THR A 13 1.05 27.21 -23.85
N ARG A 14 1.68 28.37 -23.66
CA ARG A 14 3.11 28.47 -23.36
C ARG A 14 3.45 27.86 -22.00
N ILE A 15 2.64 28.11 -20.97
CA ILE A 15 2.80 27.49 -19.65
C ILE A 15 2.65 25.97 -19.75
N ARG A 16 1.64 25.46 -20.46
CA ARG A 16 1.45 24.02 -20.69
C ARG A 16 2.63 23.37 -21.41
N GLN A 17 3.20 24.02 -22.42
CA GLN A 17 4.40 23.52 -23.09
C GLN A 17 5.60 23.46 -22.15
N LYS A 18 5.82 24.49 -21.33
CA LYS A 18 6.94 24.55 -20.37
C LYS A 18 6.81 23.55 -19.23
N SER A 19 5.58 23.20 -18.85
CA SER A 19 5.27 22.25 -17.77
C SER A 19 5.06 20.82 -18.25
N ALA A 20 5.16 20.54 -19.56
CA ALA A 20 4.99 19.20 -20.11
C ALA A 20 5.97 18.18 -19.49
N ASP A 21 7.25 18.57 -19.36
CA ASP A 21 8.27 17.72 -18.73
C ASP A 21 7.97 17.45 -17.26
N LEU A 22 7.55 18.49 -16.51
CA LEU A 22 7.18 18.37 -15.10
C LEU A 22 5.99 17.44 -14.91
N ARG A 23 4.93 17.63 -15.71
CA ARG A 23 3.76 16.75 -15.72
C ARG A 23 4.14 15.31 -16.02
N HIS A 24 4.99 15.08 -17.02
CA HIS A 24 5.44 13.73 -17.34
C HIS A 24 6.17 13.06 -16.17
N ILE A 25 7.05 13.80 -15.48
CA ILE A 25 7.78 13.29 -14.31
C ILE A 25 6.81 12.92 -13.19
N VAL A 26 5.91 13.84 -12.82
CA VAL A 26 4.90 13.62 -11.76
C VAL A 26 4.01 12.44 -12.12
N GLN A 27 3.47 12.40 -13.34
CA GLN A 27 2.62 11.30 -13.81
C GLN A 27 3.34 9.95 -13.74
N THR A 28 4.61 9.90 -14.17
CA THR A 28 5.41 8.67 -14.11
C THR A 28 5.64 8.22 -12.67
N ALA A 29 5.93 9.15 -11.75
CA ALA A 29 6.10 8.85 -10.33
C ALA A 29 4.78 8.33 -9.72
N LEU A 30 3.67 8.99 -10.05
CA LEU A 30 2.33 8.67 -9.58
C LEU A 30 1.89 7.27 -10.05
N GLU A 31 2.12 6.93 -11.32
CA GLU A 31 1.85 5.59 -11.83
C GLU A 31 2.67 4.50 -11.12
N ARG A 32 3.94 4.77 -10.82
CA ARG A 32 4.79 3.84 -10.06
C ARG A 32 4.28 3.66 -8.63
N ALA A 33 3.95 4.76 -7.96
CA ALA A 33 3.41 4.75 -6.60
C ALA A 33 2.07 4.00 -6.53
N ARG A 34 1.13 4.27 -7.46
CA ARG A 34 -0.14 3.54 -7.55
C ARG A 34 0.04 2.03 -7.82
N LYS A 35 0.97 1.65 -8.69
CA LYS A 35 1.29 0.23 -8.93
C LYS A 35 1.86 -0.45 -7.68
N LYS A 36 2.76 0.23 -6.97
CA LYS A 36 3.31 -0.23 -5.68
C LYS A 36 2.21 -0.39 -4.64
N TYR A 37 1.37 0.62 -4.47
CA TYR A 37 0.22 0.60 -3.55
C TYR A 37 -0.74 -0.55 -3.85
N ALA A 38 -1.09 -0.77 -5.12
CA ALA A 38 -1.94 -1.89 -5.51
C ALA A 38 -1.33 -3.26 -5.16
N LEU A 39 0.00 -3.43 -5.30
CA LEU A 39 0.69 -4.65 -4.91
C LEU A 39 0.69 -4.83 -3.38
N GLN A 40 0.95 -3.77 -2.63
CA GLN A 40 0.94 -3.80 -1.16
C GLN A 40 -0.46 -4.11 -0.62
N MET A 41 -1.51 -3.53 -1.20
CA MET A 41 -2.90 -3.83 -0.83
C MET A 41 -3.26 -5.30 -1.08
N ARG A 42 -2.79 -5.90 -2.19
CA ARG A 42 -2.96 -7.35 -2.43
C ARG A 42 -2.25 -8.18 -1.36
N GLN A 43 -0.99 -7.84 -1.06
CA GLN A 43 -0.22 -8.52 -0.01
C GLN A 43 -0.84 -8.37 1.38
N LEU A 44 -1.48 -7.22 1.69
CA LEU A 44 -2.23 -7.04 2.94
C LEU A 44 -3.46 -7.95 2.99
N SER A 45 -4.18 -8.09 1.88
CA SER A 45 -5.33 -9.00 1.80
C SER A 45 -4.94 -10.45 2.05
N ASP A 46 -3.77 -10.88 1.57
CA ASP A 46 -3.21 -12.22 1.86
C ASP A 46 -2.94 -12.45 3.36
N THR A 47 -2.91 -11.39 4.19
CA THR A 47 -2.74 -11.48 5.65
C THR A 47 -4.05 -11.39 6.43
N GLU A 48 -5.20 -11.27 5.78
CA GLU A 48 -6.52 -11.24 6.44
C GLU A 48 -6.85 -12.59 7.11
N ASP A 49 -6.38 -13.69 6.53
CA ASP A 49 -6.54 -15.04 7.10
C ASP A 49 -5.78 -15.25 8.42
N ARG A 50 -4.97 -14.28 8.87
CA ARG A 50 -4.21 -14.38 10.13
C ARG A 50 -5.13 -14.69 11.31
N ASP A 51 -6.30 -14.05 11.36
CA ASP A 51 -7.21 -14.17 12.49
C ASP A 51 -7.82 -15.57 12.55
N LYS A 52 -8.00 -16.23 11.40
CA LYS A 52 -8.40 -17.65 11.35
C LYS A 52 -7.34 -18.54 12.01
N TYR A 53 -6.05 -18.30 11.76
CA TYR A 53 -4.99 -19.08 12.40
C TYR A 53 -4.93 -18.87 13.92
N LYS A 54 -5.25 -17.66 14.40
CA LYS A 54 -5.37 -17.39 15.83
C LYS A 54 -6.50 -18.22 16.44
N VAL A 55 -7.70 -18.15 15.84
CA VAL A 55 -8.86 -18.92 16.29
C VAL A 55 -8.57 -20.42 16.25
N TYR A 56 -7.87 -20.92 15.23
CA TYR A 56 -7.48 -22.33 15.18
C TYR A 56 -6.55 -22.74 16.32
N GLY A 57 -5.56 -21.92 16.65
CA GLY A 57 -4.68 -22.16 17.80
C GLY A 57 -5.46 -22.23 19.12
N GLU A 58 -6.40 -21.30 19.33
CA GLU A 58 -7.25 -21.27 20.53
C GLU A 58 -8.16 -22.50 20.62
N LEU A 59 -8.85 -22.85 19.53
CA LEU A 59 -9.75 -24.00 19.49
C LEU A 59 -9.01 -25.33 19.70
N ILE A 60 -7.78 -25.46 19.18
CA ILE A 60 -6.95 -26.66 19.45
C ILE A 60 -6.54 -26.70 20.92
N HIS A 61 -6.24 -25.57 21.57
CA HIS A 61 -5.98 -25.56 23.01
C HIS A 61 -7.21 -25.99 23.82
N THR A 62 -8.40 -25.50 23.45
CA THR A 62 -9.64 -25.79 24.19
C THR A 62 -10.11 -27.23 23.98
N TYR A 63 -10.15 -27.69 22.72
CA TYR A 63 -10.77 -28.97 22.35
C TYR A 63 -9.76 -30.09 22.05
N GLY A 64 -8.46 -29.78 21.99
CA GLY A 64 -7.41 -30.73 21.65
C GLY A 64 -7.17 -31.83 22.68
N TYR A 65 -7.68 -31.70 23.90
CA TYR A 65 -7.62 -32.75 24.93
C TYR A 65 -8.42 -34.00 24.55
N ASN A 66 -9.49 -33.85 23.76
CA ASN A 66 -10.36 -34.95 23.33
C ASN A 66 -9.93 -35.55 21.98
N LEU A 67 -8.76 -35.16 21.47
CA LEU A 67 -8.33 -35.55 20.13
C LEU A 67 -7.68 -36.94 20.14
N GLU A 68 -8.11 -37.81 19.22
CA GLU A 68 -7.47 -39.12 19.05
C GLU A 68 -6.02 -38.97 18.56
N PRO A 69 -5.08 -39.81 19.04
CA PRO A 69 -3.70 -39.82 18.54
C PRO A 69 -3.65 -40.02 17.03
N GLY A 70 -3.01 -39.10 16.30
CA GLY A 70 -2.88 -39.17 14.84
C GLY A 70 -4.08 -38.64 14.04
N ALA A 71 -5.05 -37.98 14.69
CA ALA A 71 -6.15 -37.33 13.99
C ALA A 71 -5.65 -36.23 13.03
N LYS A 72 -6.20 -36.22 11.81
CA LYS A 72 -5.85 -35.30 10.73
C LYS A 72 -6.63 -33.99 10.77
N VAL A 73 -7.77 -33.97 11.45
CA VAL A 73 -8.71 -32.85 11.49
C VAL A 73 -9.32 -32.78 12.88
N LEU A 74 -9.40 -31.57 13.44
CA LEU A 74 -10.21 -31.25 14.61
C LEU A 74 -11.48 -30.55 14.15
N GLU A 75 -12.65 -31.10 14.48
CA GLU A 75 -13.91 -30.39 14.35
C GLU A 75 -14.23 -29.72 15.69
N ALA A 76 -14.34 -28.40 15.69
CA ALA A 76 -14.60 -27.62 16.89
C ALA A 76 -15.66 -26.55 16.60
N LEU A 77 -16.48 -26.25 17.61
CA LEU A 77 -17.41 -25.13 17.54
C LEU A 77 -16.63 -23.84 17.78
N ASN A 78 -16.64 -22.94 16.80
CA ASN A 78 -16.06 -21.62 16.95
C ASN A 78 -17.01 -20.74 17.78
N TYR A 79 -16.60 -20.39 18.99
CA TYR A 79 -17.39 -19.58 19.93
C TYR A 79 -17.52 -18.09 19.53
N TYR A 80 -16.81 -17.63 18.50
CA TYR A 80 -16.97 -16.26 17.98
C TYR A 80 -18.15 -16.11 17.01
N ASN A 81 -18.46 -17.15 16.24
CA ASN A 81 -19.48 -17.10 15.21
C ASN A 81 -20.51 -18.25 15.29
N ASN A 82 -20.40 -19.12 16.30
CA ASN A 82 -21.22 -20.31 16.50
C ASN A 82 -21.24 -21.29 15.30
N GLU A 83 -20.18 -21.31 14.50
CA GLU A 83 -20.05 -22.23 13.37
C GLU A 83 -19.08 -23.38 13.68
N MET A 84 -19.38 -24.57 13.13
CA MET A 84 -18.44 -25.69 13.20
C MET A 84 -17.29 -25.46 12.21
N VAL A 85 -16.06 -25.43 12.72
CA VAL A 85 -14.85 -25.29 11.91
C VAL A 85 -14.07 -26.60 11.88
N LYS A 86 -13.51 -26.93 10.71
CA LYS A 86 -12.62 -28.07 10.52
C LYS A 86 -11.18 -27.58 10.43
N ILE A 87 -10.39 -27.91 11.44
CA ILE A 87 -9.01 -27.44 11.58
C ILE A 87 -8.06 -28.57 11.17
N PRO A 88 -7.28 -28.43 10.10
CA PRO A 88 -6.34 -29.46 9.69
C PRO A 88 -5.18 -29.55 10.69
N LEU A 89 -4.84 -30.77 11.12
CA LEU A 89 -3.78 -31.04 12.05
C LEU A 89 -2.63 -31.80 11.38
N ASP A 90 -1.44 -31.60 11.92
CA ASP A 90 -0.28 -32.43 11.63
C ASP A 90 -0.32 -33.67 12.50
N THR A 91 -0.45 -34.85 11.88
CA THR A 91 -0.55 -36.13 12.58
C THR A 91 0.74 -36.51 13.30
N THR A 92 1.87 -35.86 12.95
CA THR A 92 3.17 -36.11 13.58
C THR A 92 3.37 -35.27 14.85
N LYS A 93 2.46 -34.32 15.13
CA LYS A 93 2.57 -33.36 16.22
C LYS A 93 1.47 -33.57 17.25
N THR A 94 1.79 -33.25 18.49
CA THR A 94 0.81 -33.19 19.58
C THR A 94 -0.21 -32.06 19.33
N PRO A 95 -1.39 -32.09 19.97
CA PRO A 95 -2.35 -30.99 19.90
C PRO A 95 -1.73 -29.64 20.30
N LEU A 96 -0.88 -29.62 21.33
CA LEU A 96 -0.19 -28.42 21.80
C LEU A 96 0.79 -27.87 20.73
N GLU A 97 1.58 -28.74 20.11
CA GLU A 97 2.50 -28.35 19.02
C GLU A 97 1.76 -27.89 17.76
N ASN A 98 0.60 -28.49 17.46
CA ASN A 98 -0.27 -28.05 16.37
C ASN A 98 -0.83 -26.64 16.64
N ALA A 99 -1.29 -26.37 17.86
CA ALA A 99 -1.73 -25.05 18.25
C ALA A 99 -0.60 -24.02 18.18
N GLN A 100 0.57 -24.34 18.72
CA GLN A 100 1.75 -23.49 18.64
C GLN A 100 2.14 -23.18 17.19
N ARG A 101 2.09 -24.17 16.29
CA ARG A 101 2.31 -23.96 14.85
C ARG A 101 1.35 -22.93 14.25
N TYR A 102 0.08 -22.96 14.65
CA TYR A 102 -0.91 -21.98 14.20
C TYR A 102 -0.66 -20.59 14.79
N PHE A 103 -0.30 -20.49 16.06
CA PHE A 103 0.12 -19.23 16.68
C PHE A 103 1.38 -18.64 16.04
N GLU A 104 2.37 -19.47 15.66
CA GLU A 104 3.55 -19.02 14.93
C GLU A 104 3.21 -18.46 13.55
N LYS A 105 2.31 -19.14 12.81
CA LYS A 105 1.80 -18.64 11.53
C LYS A 105 1.09 -17.30 11.70
N TYR A 106 0.21 -17.18 12.71
CA TYR A 106 -0.46 -15.93 13.05
C TYR A 106 0.56 -14.83 13.36
N ASN A 107 1.53 -15.08 14.24
CA ASN A 107 2.53 -14.08 14.64
C ASN A 107 3.38 -13.62 13.45
N LYS A 108 3.74 -14.53 12.54
CA LYS A 108 4.45 -14.18 11.30
C LYS A 108 3.60 -13.26 10.43
N GLN A 109 2.35 -13.62 10.17
CA GLN A 109 1.45 -12.81 9.34
C GLN A 109 1.10 -11.48 10.00
N LYS A 110 0.94 -11.44 11.33
CA LYS A 110 0.73 -10.22 12.10
C LYS A 110 1.90 -9.24 11.92
N ARG A 111 3.15 -9.70 12.09
CA ARG A 111 4.34 -8.86 11.87
C ARG A 111 4.40 -8.34 10.43
N THR A 112 4.12 -9.21 9.45
CA THR A 112 4.06 -8.80 8.05
C THR A 112 2.98 -7.75 7.82
N PHE A 113 1.78 -7.94 8.38
CA PHE A 113 0.68 -6.99 8.27
C PHE A 113 1.03 -5.63 8.89
N GLU A 114 1.57 -5.60 10.11
CA GLU A 114 1.94 -4.36 10.79
C GLU A 114 2.97 -3.57 9.98
N ALA A 115 4.05 -4.23 9.54
CA ALA A 115 5.10 -3.59 8.73
C ALA A 115 4.56 -3.12 7.37
N LEU A 116 3.77 -3.96 6.70
CA LEU A 116 3.23 -3.65 5.38
C LEU A 116 2.17 -2.55 5.44
N SER A 117 1.37 -2.50 6.51
CA SER A 117 0.36 -1.46 6.72
C SER A 117 1.00 -0.09 6.84
N ALA A 118 2.09 0.01 7.63
CA ALA A 118 2.85 1.25 7.76
C ALA A 118 3.44 1.70 6.40
N LEU A 119 4.06 0.78 5.66
CA LEU A 119 4.62 1.08 4.33
C LEU A 119 3.55 1.46 3.29
N THR A 120 2.34 0.90 3.44
CA THR A 120 1.20 1.17 2.56
C THR A 120 0.65 2.58 2.82
N GLU A 121 0.58 3.01 4.08
CA GLU A 121 0.16 4.38 4.41
C GLU A 121 1.19 5.40 3.92
N GLU A 122 2.49 5.17 4.11
CA GLU A 122 3.55 6.02 3.53
C GLU A 122 3.41 6.15 2.00
N THR A 123 3.15 5.03 1.32
CA THR A 123 2.98 5.03 -0.15
C THR A 123 1.70 5.78 -0.57
N LYS A 124 0.66 5.79 0.28
CA LYS A 124 -0.58 6.53 0.04
C LYS A 124 -0.42 8.03 0.29
N GLU A 125 0.37 8.41 1.29
CA GLU A 125 0.78 9.79 1.52
C GLU A 125 1.57 10.32 0.31
N ASP A 126 2.51 9.52 -0.21
CA ASP A 126 3.24 9.84 -1.46
C ASP A 126 2.31 10.05 -2.66
N ILE A 127 1.30 9.19 -2.84
CA ILE A 127 0.30 9.34 -3.91
C ILE A 127 -0.46 10.65 -3.74
N THR A 128 -0.92 10.93 -2.52
CA THR A 128 -1.68 12.14 -2.20
C THR A 128 -0.85 13.40 -2.46
N TYR A 129 0.42 13.37 -2.10
CA TYR A 129 1.38 14.42 -2.40
C TYR A 129 1.57 14.62 -3.91
N LEU A 130 1.80 13.54 -4.67
CA LEU A 130 1.98 13.66 -6.13
C LEU A 130 0.70 14.12 -6.84
N GLU A 131 -0.48 13.78 -6.33
CA GLU A 131 -1.77 14.27 -6.81
C GLU A 131 -1.96 15.77 -6.54
N SER A 132 -1.51 16.27 -5.38
CA SER A 132 -1.55 17.70 -5.07
C SER A 132 -0.61 18.49 -5.99
N VAL A 133 0.61 17.98 -6.24
CA VAL A 133 1.57 18.57 -7.18
C VAL A 133 1.02 18.56 -8.61
N SER A 134 0.39 17.46 -9.03
CA SER A 134 -0.27 17.39 -10.35
C SER A 134 -1.37 18.45 -10.48
N THR A 135 -2.17 18.63 -9.43
CA THR A 135 -3.22 19.66 -9.40
C THR A 135 -2.63 21.06 -9.48
N ALA A 136 -1.55 21.33 -8.74
CA ALA A 136 -0.82 22.60 -8.79
C ALA A 136 -0.29 22.90 -10.21
N LEU A 137 0.27 21.88 -10.90
CA LEU A 137 0.71 22.03 -12.29
C LEU A 137 -0.43 22.37 -13.26
N ASP A 138 -1.64 21.88 -12.99
CA ASP A 138 -2.82 22.10 -13.84
C ASP A 138 -3.44 23.48 -13.67
N ILE A 139 -3.35 24.06 -12.47
CA ILE A 139 -3.83 25.42 -12.19
C ILE A 139 -2.76 26.50 -12.36
N ALA A 140 -1.48 26.14 -12.54
CA ALA A 140 -0.39 27.09 -12.75
C ALA A 140 -0.66 27.99 -13.96
N LEU A 141 -0.55 29.30 -13.76
CA LEU A 141 -0.80 30.33 -14.79
C LEU A 141 0.46 31.13 -15.12
N SER A 142 1.50 31.04 -14.30
CA SER A 142 2.73 31.81 -14.43
C SER A 142 3.97 30.92 -14.53
N GLU A 143 5.08 31.50 -14.98
CA GLU A 143 6.38 30.80 -14.97
C GLU A 143 6.98 30.71 -13.56
N GLU A 144 6.57 31.60 -12.65
CA GLU A 144 6.98 31.61 -11.25
C GLU A 144 6.35 30.41 -10.51
N ASP A 145 5.06 30.15 -10.71
CA ASP A 145 4.35 28.98 -10.17
C ASP A 145 5.08 27.68 -10.55
N LEU A 146 5.51 27.59 -11.82
CA LEU A 146 6.24 26.41 -12.31
C LEU A 146 7.64 26.29 -11.70
N ALA A 147 8.30 27.41 -11.39
CA ALA A 147 9.61 27.41 -10.76
C ALA A 147 9.51 26.94 -9.30
N GLU A 148 8.47 27.38 -8.58
CA GLU A 148 8.18 26.94 -7.21
C GLU A 148 7.91 25.43 -7.15
N ILE A 149 6.98 24.93 -7.98
CA ILE A 149 6.66 23.50 -8.06
C ILE A 149 7.91 22.68 -8.42
N LYS A 150 8.77 23.22 -9.29
CA LYS A 150 10.01 22.54 -9.68
C LYS A 150 11.03 22.47 -8.53
N GLU A 151 11.22 23.55 -7.78
CA GLU A 151 12.10 23.53 -6.60
C GLU A 151 11.55 22.58 -5.53
N GLU A 152 10.23 22.56 -5.33
CA GLU A 152 9.58 21.62 -4.41
C GLU A 152 9.84 20.16 -4.80
N LEU A 153 9.64 19.80 -6.07
CA LEU A 153 9.92 18.47 -6.62
C LEU A 153 11.41 18.08 -6.55
N ILE A 154 12.33 19.06 -6.54
CA ILE A 154 13.76 18.81 -6.32
C ILE A 154 14.01 18.52 -4.84
N HIS A 155 13.39 19.30 -3.94
CA HIS A 155 13.51 19.13 -2.50
C HIS A 155 12.94 17.79 -2.01
N SER A 156 11.82 17.36 -2.57
CA SER A 156 11.21 16.05 -2.27
C SER A 156 11.89 14.87 -2.99
N GLY A 157 12.92 15.13 -3.80
CA GLY A 157 13.75 14.09 -4.42
C GLY A 157 13.18 13.45 -5.69
N TYR A 158 11.98 13.86 -6.13
CA TYR A 158 11.36 13.39 -7.38
C TYR A 158 12.05 13.93 -8.64
N MET A 159 12.81 15.03 -8.52
CA MET A 159 13.70 15.54 -9.56
C MET A 159 15.13 15.71 -9.09
N ARG A 160 16.09 15.30 -9.93
CA ARG A 160 17.49 15.72 -9.77
C ARG A 160 17.70 17.10 -10.38
N ARG A 161 18.39 17.98 -9.66
CA ARG A 161 18.82 19.29 -10.19
C ARG A 161 19.68 19.05 -11.43
N LYS A 162 19.20 19.45 -12.61
CA LYS A 162 20.01 19.43 -13.83
C LYS A 162 21.13 20.46 -13.66
N PHE A 163 22.36 20.00 -13.41
CA PHE A 163 23.55 20.82 -13.55
C PHE A 163 23.72 21.16 -15.04
N THR A 164 23.19 22.29 -15.47
CA THR A 164 23.56 22.87 -16.76
C THR A 164 24.97 23.42 -16.60
N LYS A 165 25.97 22.69 -17.12
CA LYS A 165 27.32 23.20 -17.30
C LYS A 165 27.20 24.45 -18.18
N LYS A 166 27.37 25.65 -17.60
CA LYS A 166 27.47 26.90 -18.36
C LYS A 166 28.60 26.70 -19.38
N LYS A 167 28.28 26.87 -20.66
CA LYS A 167 29.25 26.96 -21.75
C LYS A 167 29.55 28.42 -22.00
#